data_AF-A0AAE4BVP8-F1
#
_entry.id   AF-A0AAE4BVP8-F1
#
_cell.length_a   1.000
_cell.length_b   1.000
_cell.length_c   1.000
_cell.angle_alpha   90.00
_cell.angle_beta   90.00
_cell.angle_gamma   90.00
#
_symmetry.space_group_name_H-M   'P 1'
#
loop_
_entity.id
_entity.type
_entity.pdbx_description
1 polymer ?
#
loop_
_entity_poly.entity_id
_entity_poly.type
_entity_poly.pdbx_seq_one_letter_code
_entity_poly.pdbx_strand_id
1 'polypeptide(L)'
;MFSINNNREKGIKKGRNAELVERRNKALIKRFYYWTELKRRRFDDTLQILSSDEFYISEQTIENILRKNVTYLEVILEKKPSLNQLKKY
;
A
#
# COMPACT_ATOMS: atom_id res chain seq x y z
N MET A 1 -49.34 -7.38 5.11
CA MET A 1 -48.46 -6.21 4.87
C MET A 1 -47.04 -6.71 4.68
N PHE A 2 -46.61 -6.90 3.44
CA PHE A 2 -45.23 -7.23 3.10
C PHE A 2 -44.56 -5.95 2.60
N SER A 3 -43.74 -5.32 3.44
CA SER A 3 -42.92 -4.19 3.01
C SER A 3 -41.60 -4.72 2.45
N ILE A 4 -41.57 -4.85 1.12
CA ILE A 4 -40.31 -4.83 0.37
C ILE A 4 -39.80 -3.39 0.42
N ASN A 5 -38.56 -3.19 0.88
CA ASN A 5 -37.81 -1.98 0.55
C ASN A 5 -36.36 -2.30 0.22
N ASN A 6 -36.18 -2.62 -1.07
CA ASN A 6 -35.14 -2.09 -1.95
C ASN A 6 -34.29 -1.00 -1.29
N ASN A 7 -33.01 -1.27 -1.05
CA ASN A 7 -32.07 -0.19 -0.84
C ASN A 7 -30.69 -0.48 -1.44
N ARG A 8 -30.60 -0.09 -2.72
CA ARG A 8 -29.42 0.45 -3.40
C ARG A 8 -28.34 -0.56 -3.74
N GLU A 9 -28.52 -1.15 -4.91
CA GLU A 9 -27.43 -1.38 -5.87
C GLU A 9 -26.59 -0.09 -5.96
N LYS A 10 -25.52 -0.02 -5.16
CA LYS A 10 -24.47 0.97 -5.37
C LYS A 10 -23.82 0.59 -6.69
N GLY A 11 -24.19 1.30 -7.75
CA GLY A 11 -23.61 1.14 -9.07
C GLY A 11 -22.11 1.01 -8.96
N ILE A 12 -21.60 -0.16 -9.32
CA ILE A 12 -20.18 -0.45 -9.39
C ILE A 12 -19.64 0.50 -10.45
N LYS A 13 -19.08 1.64 -10.02
CA LYS A 13 -18.34 2.53 -10.93
C LYS A 13 -17.23 1.66 -11.52
N LYS A 14 -17.34 1.39 -12.82
CA LYS A 14 -16.41 0.56 -13.60
C LYS A 14 -15.06 1.26 -13.71
N GLY A 15 -14.32 1.26 -12.62
CA GLY A 15 -13.01 1.87 -12.44
C GLY A 15 -12.24 1.10 -11.37
N ARG A 16 -10.93 1.34 -11.27
CA ARG A 16 -10.10 0.77 -10.19
C ARG A 16 -10.77 1.11 -8.85
N ASN A 17 -11.09 0.09 -8.06
CA ASN A 17 -11.67 0.29 -6.73
C ASN A 17 -10.67 1.11 -5.90
N ALA A 18 -11.00 2.39 -5.68
CA ALA A 18 -10.09 3.35 -5.07
C ALA A 18 -9.64 2.90 -3.67
N GLU A 19 -10.53 2.22 -2.94
CA GLU A 19 -10.23 1.65 -1.64
C GLU A 19 -9.18 0.54 -1.73
N LEU A 20 -9.27 -0.35 -2.73
CA LEU A 20 -8.27 -1.41 -2.94
C LEU A 20 -6.91 -0.84 -3.34
N VAL A 21 -6.90 0.22 -4.16
CA VAL A 21 -5.67 0.92 -4.54
C VAL A 21 -5.02 1.57 -3.32
N GLU A 22 -5.80 2.23 -2.47
CA GLU A 22 -5.29 2.84 -1.26
C GLU A 22 -4.74 1.79 -0.27
N ARG A 23 -5.45 0.67 -0.07
CA ARG A 23 -4.97 -0.45 0.75
C ARG A 23 -3.64 -0.98 0.25
N ARG A 24 -3.50 -1.20 -1.07
CA ARG A 24 -2.24 -1.64 -1.69
C ARG A 24 -1.13 -0.62 -1.45
N ASN A 25 -1.39 0.67 -1.70
CA ASN A 25 -0.38 1.72 -1.54
C ASN A 25 0.12 1.80 -0.08
N LYS A 26 -0.79 1.71 0.90
CA LYS A 26 -0.42 1.65 2.33
C LYS A 26 0.41 0.41 2.66
N ALA A 27 0.06 -0.75 2.12
CA ALA A 27 0.82 -1.98 2.31
C ALA A 27 2.22 -1.88 1.70
N LEU A 28 2.33 -1.31 0.50
CA LEU A 28 3.60 -1.09 -0.20
C LEU A 28 4.56 -0.22 0.63
N ILE A 29 4.08 0.89 1.17
CA ILE A 29 4.90 1.82 1.97
C ILE A 29 5.43 1.12 3.23
N LYS A 30 4.58 0.33 3.90
CA LYS A 30 4.98 -0.47 5.06
C LYS A 30 6.09 -1.48 4.71
N ARG A 31 6.02 -2.07 3.52
CA ARG A 31 6.97 -3.08 3.05
C ARG A 31 8.27 -2.48 2.55
N PHE A 32 8.19 -1.34 1.88
CA PHE A 32 9.34 -0.50 1.59
C PHE A 32 10.10 -0.16 2.88
N TYR A 33 9.41 0.33 3.91
CA TYR A 33 10.00 0.62 5.23
C TYR A 33 10.67 -0.61 5.86
N TYR A 34 10.05 -1.80 5.76
CA TYR A 34 10.64 -3.04 6.27
C TYR A 34 11.98 -3.36 5.59
N TRP A 35 12.04 -3.26 4.27
CA TRP A 35 13.25 -3.57 3.51
C TRP A 35 14.37 -2.56 3.72
N THR A 36 14.05 -1.26 3.80
CA THR A 36 15.06 -0.21 4.00
C THR A 36 15.57 -0.14 5.43
N GLU A 37 14.71 -0.30 6.44
CA GLU A 37 15.14 -0.12 7.84
C GLU A 37 15.65 -1.40 8.49
N LEU A 38 15.00 -2.54 8.25
CA LEU A 38 15.32 -3.80 8.94
C LEU A 38 16.33 -4.64 8.18
N LYS A 39 16.27 -4.61 6.85
CA LYS A 39 17.21 -5.33 6.00
C LYS A 39 18.31 -4.42 5.44
N ARG A 40 18.22 -3.10 5.64
CA ARG A 40 19.16 -2.09 5.12
C ARG A 40 19.49 -2.31 3.65
N ARG A 41 18.49 -2.74 2.89
CA ARG A 41 18.62 -2.93 1.45
C ARG A 41 18.75 -1.58 0.77
N ARG A 42 19.46 -1.54 -0.36
CA ARG A 42 19.52 -0.35 -1.20
C ARG A 42 18.15 -0.10 -1.81
N PHE A 43 17.94 1.15 -2.23
CA PHE A 43 16.68 1.60 -2.82
C PHE A 43 16.30 0.76 -4.05
N ASP A 44 17.23 0.61 -5.00
CA ASP A 44 17.07 -0.23 -6.21
C ASP A 44 16.66 -1.67 -5.88
N ASP A 45 17.43 -2.36 -5.03
CA ASP A 45 17.12 -3.75 -4.65
C ASP A 45 15.74 -3.86 -4.01
N THR A 46 15.36 -2.86 -3.22
CA THR A 46 14.04 -2.82 -2.58
C THR A 46 12.93 -2.64 -3.60
N LEU A 47 13.10 -1.74 -4.58
CA LEU A 47 12.13 -1.56 -5.65
C LEU A 47 11.97 -2.83 -6.47
N GLN A 48 13.07 -3.50 -6.81
CA GLN A 48 13.04 -4.74 -7.58
C GLN A 48 12.28 -5.86 -6.85
N ILE A 49 12.52 -6.04 -5.55
CA ILE A 49 11.81 -7.02 -4.70
C ILE A 49 10.32 -6.69 -4.62
N LEU A 50 9.98 -5.43 -4.33
CA LEU A 50 8.57 -5.00 -4.24
C LEU A 50 7.85 -5.16 -5.58
N SER A 51 8.55 -4.90 -6.68
CA SER A 51 8.05 -5.02 -8.06
C SER A 51 7.83 -6.46 -8.46
N SER A 52 8.81 -7.35 -8.24
CA SER A 52 8.85 -8.69 -8.83
C SER A 52 8.33 -9.79 -7.91
N ASP A 53 8.54 -9.65 -6.60
CA ASP A 53 8.25 -10.73 -5.63
C ASP A 53 6.98 -10.48 -4.82
N GLU A 54 6.61 -9.22 -4.57
CA GLU A 54 5.51 -8.89 -3.65
C GLU A 54 4.26 -8.31 -4.33
N PHE A 55 4.40 -7.26 -5.14
CA PHE A 55 3.27 -6.48 -5.63
C PHE A 55 3.01 -6.62 -7.14
N TYR A 56 3.93 -7.20 -7.91
CA TYR A 56 3.79 -7.43 -9.35
C TYR A 56 3.38 -6.17 -10.13
N ILE A 57 4.02 -5.03 -9.80
CA ILE A 57 3.79 -3.74 -10.43
C ILE A 57 5.13 -3.09 -10.79
N SER A 58 5.16 -2.30 -11.87
CA SER A 58 6.39 -1.69 -12.33
C SER A 58 7.02 -0.78 -11.27
N GLU A 59 8.36 -0.78 -11.22
CA GLU A 59 9.14 0.06 -10.30
C GLU A 59 8.79 1.54 -10.42
N GLN A 60 8.55 2.05 -11.64
CA GLN A 60 8.05 3.41 -11.85
C GLN A 60 6.69 3.67 -11.17
N THR A 61 5.81 2.68 -11.14
CA THR A 61 4.53 2.80 -10.40
C THR A 61 4.78 2.85 -8.90
N ILE A 62 5.70 2.04 -8.40
CA ILE A 62 6.11 2.01 -7.00
C ILE A 62 6.70 3.37 -6.59
N GLU A 63 7.66 3.88 -7.37
CA GLU A 63 8.23 5.20 -7.16
C GLU A 63 7.18 6.30 -7.15
N ASN A 64 6.25 6.29 -8.11
CA ASN A 64 5.16 7.25 -8.14
C ASN A 64 4.26 7.16 -6.90
N ILE A 65 4.01 5.96 -6.39
CA ILE A 65 3.25 5.76 -5.14
C ILE A 65 4.04 6.31 -3.96
N LEU A 66 5.34 6.01 -3.86
CA LEU A 66 6.20 6.50 -2.78
C LEU A 66 6.29 8.04 -2.80
N ARG A 67 6.55 8.64 -3.96
CA ARG A 67 6.61 10.11 -4.15
C ARG A 67 5.29 10.79 -3.77
N LYS A 68 4.15 10.23 -4.19
CA LYS A 68 2.81 10.76 -3.85
C LYS A 68 2.47 10.63 -2.37
N ASN A 69 3.11 9.70 -1.66
CA ASN A 69 2.85 9.44 -0.24
C ASN A 69 4.08 9.76 0.63
N VAL A 70 4.96 10.66 0.18
CA VAL A 70 6.21 11.01 0.89
C VAL A 70 5.94 11.48 2.32
N THR A 71 4.92 12.33 2.52
CA THR A 71 4.52 12.81 3.85
C THR A 71 4.11 11.66 4.79
N TYR A 72 3.46 10.62 4.25
CA TYR A 72 3.07 9.46 5.04
C TYR A 72 4.27 8.54 5.33
N LEU A 73 5.21 8.43 4.38
CA LEU A 73 6.47 7.74 4.57
C LEU A 73 7.30 8.40 5.67
N GLU A 74 7.42 9.74 5.66
CA GLU A 74 8.13 10.52 6.69
C GLU A 74 7.52 10.27 8.08
N VAL A 75 6.20 10.32 8.21
CA VAL A 75 5.53 10.02 9.49
C VAL A 75 5.81 8.59 9.97
N ILE A 76 5.88 7.61 9.07
CA ILE A 76 6.23 6.22 9.44
C ILE A 76 7.70 6.12 9.88
N LEU A 77 8.60 6.79 9.15
CA LEU A 77 10.03 6.83 9.46
C LEU A 77 10.28 7.52 10.81
N GLU A 78 9.58 8.63 11.10
CA GLU A 78 9.67 9.37 12.35
C GLU A 78 9.14 8.58 13.55
N LYS A 79 7.99 7.89 13.37
CA LYS A 79 7.39 7.10 14.44
C LYS A 79 8.22 5.87 14.83
N LYS A 80 9.18 5.45 13.98
CA LYS A 80 9.98 4.22 14.12
C LYS A 80 9.19 3.07 14.77
N PRO A 81 7.99 2.74 14.26
CA PRO A 81 7.16 1.75 14.92
C PRO A 81 7.91 0.41 14.96
N SER A 82 8.13 -0.11 16.16
CA SER A 82 8.87 -1.35 16.35
C SER A 82 8.17 -2.52 15.65
N LEU A 83 8.96 -3.48 15.16
CA LEU A 83 8.58 -4.67 14.36
C LEU A 83 7.23 -5.35 14.69
N ASN A 84 6.75 -5.27 15.93
CA ASN A 84 5.53 -5.91 16.39
C ASN A 84 4.24 -5.39 15.73
N GLN A 85 4.23 -4.18 15.15
CA GLN A 85 3.02 -3.64 14.50
C GLN A 85 2.91 -3.94 12.98
N LEU A 86 3.96 -4.49 12.36
CA LEU A 86 4.05 -4.68 10.91
C LEU A 86 4.02 -6.16 10.47
N LYS A 87 3.99 -7.10 11.43
CA LYS A 87 4.00 -8.56 11.20
C LYS A 87 2.67 -9.17 10.76
N LYS A 88 1.59 -8.38 10.62
CA LYS A 88 0.25 -8.93 10.34
C LYS A 88 -0.32 -8.41 9.01
N TYR A 89 0.26 -8.88 7.92
CA TYR A 89 -0.35 -8.95 6.59
C TYR A 89 0.16 -10.20 5.90
#